data_AF-A0A1M5I6V6-F1
#
_entry.id   AF-A0A1M5I6V6-F1
#
_cell.length_a   1.000
_cell.length_b   1.000
_cell.length_c   1.000
_cell.angle_alpha   90.00
_cell.angle_beta   90.00
_cell.angle_gamma   90.00
#
_symmetry.space_group_name_H-M   'P 1'
#
loop_
_entity.id
_entity.type
_entity.pdbx_description
1 polymer ?
#
loop_
_entity_poly.entity_id
_entity_poly.type
_entity_poly.pdbx_seq_one_letter_code
_entity_poly.pdbx_strand_id
1 'polypeptide(L)'
;MLDRRIVLFAGMAAPVATMVSATATAQGAPGLVSAQVADPNGELAAKRFEMLRRFRSMYSGRHFELDLFDADTGYLQTTLADADRMSLRFFVEYNNVWWFAIIDGVDVPSIAYDPETDTGAIVLDIRYGDQHLLAMQHIQFKGDRISRLQTYASNTFFGRDKPLIRLDAYGNAIWLETGYDLKISAEAAEVFLRTPEGLRFAEHEPTRAAIIRIKGNLADLRKRYGWPPI
;
A
#
# COMPACT_ATOMS: atom_id res chain seq x y z
N MET A 1 -19.76 29.00 -2.59
CA MET A 1 -20.64 27.87 -2.24
C MET A 1 -20.19 26.70 -3.11
N LEU A 2 -19.46 25.73 -2.56
CA LEU A 2 -19.13 24.50 -3.27
C LEU A 2 -19.79 23.33 -2.57
N ASP A 3 -20.47 22.55 -3.40
CA ASP A 3 -21.41 21.51 -3.06
C ASP A 3 -20.70 20.28 -2.50
N ARG A 4 -21.20 19.76 -1.38
CA ARG A 4 -20.66 18.60 -0.68
C ARG A 4 -21.11 17.32 -1.40
N ARG A 5 -20.17 16.56 -1.98
CA ARG A 5 -20.41 15.16 -2.33
C ARG A 5 -19.37 14.27 -1.67
N ILE A 6 -19.71 13.83 -0.47
CA ILE A 6 -19.11 12.65 0.17
C ILE A 6 -19.72 11.45 -0.56
N VAL A 7 -18.90 10.71 -1.32
CA VAL A 7 -19.36 9.48 -1.97
C VAL A 7 -19.05 8.30 -1.04
N LEU A 8 -20.11 7.74 -0.45
CA LEU A 8 -20.12 6.49 0.30
C LEU A 8 -20.19 5.32 -0.68
N PHE A 9 -19.27 4.34 -0.56
CA PHE A 9 -19.35 3.09 -1.32
C PHE A 9 -19.54 1.88 -0.42
N ALA A 10 -20.60 1.12 -0.72
CA ALA A 10 -21.06 -0.09 -0.05
C ALA A 10 -20.33 -1.34 -0.54
N GLY A 11 -20.14 -2.32 0.35
CA GLY A 11 -19.33 -3.51 0.12
C GLY A 11 -20.03 -4.68 -0.57
N MET A 12 -19.26 -5.73 -0.88
CA MET A 12 -19.73 -7.10 -1.11
C MET A 12 -18.66 -8.13 -0.72
N ALA A 13 -19.13 -9.28 -0.24
CA ALA A 13 -18.37 -10.41 0.33
C ALA A 13 -17.76 -11.34 -0.73
N ALA A 14 -16.68 -12.04 -0.38
CA ALA A 14 -16.04 -13.07 -1.20
C ALA A 14 -16.32 -14.50 -0.67
N PRO A 15 -16.48 -15.52 -1.54
CA PRO A 15 -16.75 -16.90 -1.15
C PRO A 15 -15.47 -17.75 -0.94
N VAL A 16 -15.59 -18.76 -0.08
CA VAL A 16 -14.55 -19.74 0.30
C VAL A 16 -14.64 -20.97 -0.62
N ALA A 17 -13.49 -21.49 -1.10
CA ALA A 17 -13.41 -22.74 -1.86
C ALA A 17 -12.60 -23.82 -1.12
N THR A 18 -13.17 -25.02 -1.13
CA THR A 18 -12.75 -26.26 -0.43
C THR A 18 -11.77 -27.09 -1.28
N MET A 19 -10.72 -27.65 -0.66
CA MET A 19 -9.77 -28.58 -1.32
C MET A 19 -10.31 -30.02 -1.40
N VAL A 20 -9.98 -30.73 -2.49
CA VAL A 20 -10.08 -32.19 -2.60
C VAL A 20 -8.71 -32.77 -2.99
N SER A 21 -8.25 -33.78 -2.23
CA SER A 21 -7.01 -34.53 -2.45
C SER A 21 -7.17 -35.62 -3.52
N ALA A 22 -6.10 -35.90 -4.27
CA ALA A 22 -5.98 -37.13 -5.05
C ALA A 22 -4.58 -37.75 -4.87
N THR A 23 -4.56 -38.99 -4.40
CA THR A 23 -3.42 -39.92 -4.33
C THR A 23 -3.16 -40.60 -5.68
N ALA A 24 -1.89 -40.77 -6.06
CA ALA A 24 -1.49 -41.75 -7.09
C ALA A 24 -0.12 -42.37 -6.77
N THR A 25 -0.09 -43.70 -6.82
CA THR A 25 1.04 -44.64 -6.64
C THR A 25 1.92 -44.74 -7.90
N ALA A 26 3.24 -44.94 -7.73
CA ALA A 26 4.10 -45.47 -8.79
C ALA A 26 5.25 -46.34 -8.25
N GLN A 27 5.38 -47.56 -8.78
CA GLN A 27 6.54 -48.46 -8.69
C GLN A 27 7.44 -48.28 -9.93
N GLY A 28 8.77 -48.35 -9.75
CA GLY A 28 9.74 -48.67 -10.81
C GLY A 28 10.83 -47.64 -11.07
N ALA A 29 12.04 -47.92 -10.57
CA ALA A 29 13.33 -47.30 -10.95
C ALA A 29 14.16 -48.37 -11.70
N PRO A 30 15.29 -48.10 -12.42
CA PRO A 30 16.20 -46.96 -12.22
C PRO A 30 16.87 -46.33 -13.47
N GLY A 31 17.31 -45.09 -13.31
CA GLY A 31 18.16 -44.37 -14.26
C GLY A 31 18.56 -43.01 -13.68
N LEU A 32 19.55 -43.00 -12.79
CA LEU A 32 20.05 -41.78 -12.14
C LEU A 32 20.96 -41.00 -13.10
N VAL A 33 20.35 -40.13 -13.88
CA VAL A 33 20.97 -38.89 -14.35
C VAL A 33 20.26 -37.78 -13.58
N SER A 34 20.89 -37.24 -12.55
CA SER A 34 20.38 -36.10 -11.80
C SER A 34 20.51 -34.83 -12.64
N ALA A 35 19.71 -34.73 -13.70
CA ALA A 35 19.35 -33.45 -14.25
C ALA A 35 18.50 -32.78 -13.17
N GLN A 36 19.06 -31.79 -12.47
CA GLN A 36 18.25 -30.77 -11.83
C GLN A 36 17.50 -30.07 -12.96
N VAL A 37 16.35 -30.63 -13.34
CA VAL A 37 15.33 -29.88 -14.06
C VAL A 37 14.95 -28.81 -13.08
N ALA A 38 15.50 -27.60 -13.27
CA ALA A 38 15.00 -26.42 -12.58
C ALA A 38 13.49 -26.48 -12.77
N ASP A 39 12.73 -26.56 -11.69
CA ASP A 39 11.30 -26.35 -11.76
C ASP A 39 11.15 -24.84 -11.93
N PRO A 40 10.97 -24.32 -13.17
CA PRO A 40 10.90 -22.88 -13.37
C PRO A 40 9.71 -22.28 -12.61
N ASN A 41 8.68 -23.10 -12.33
CA ASN A 41 7.53 -22.70 -11.54
C ASN A 41 7.88 -22.64 -10.05
N GLY A 42 8.69 -23.59 -9.55
CA GLY A 42 9.21 -23.59 -8.18
C GLY A 42 10.17 -22.44 -7.89
N GLU A 43 11.09 -22.12 -8.81
CA GLU A 43 12.03 -21.01 -8.63
C GLU A 43 11.32 -19.64 -8.72
N LEU A 44 10.37 -19.49 -9.65
CA LEU A 44 9.55 -18.29 -9.75
C LEU A 44 8.69 -18.12 -8.49
N ALA A 45 8.02 -19.17 -8.03
CA ALA A 45 7.21 -19.13 -6.83
C ALA A 45 8.01 -18.73 -5.59
N ALA A 46 9.23 -19.26 -5.44
CA ALA A 46 10.14 -18.88 -4.37
C ALA A 46 10.50 -17.39 -4.43
N LYS A 47 10.82 -16.86 -5.62
CA LYS A 47 11.11 -15.44 -5.82
C LYS A 47 9.91 -14.57 -5.47
N ARG A 48 8.70 -14.96 -5.90
CA ARG A 48 7.45 -14.23 -5.62
C ARG A 48 7.14 -14.19 -4.13
N PHE A 49 7.31 -15.31 -3.46
CA PHE A 49 7.10 -15.37 -2.02
C PHE A 49 8.12 -14.53 -1.25
N GLU A 50 9.37 -14.47 -1.72
CA GLU A 50 10.39 -13.58 -1.13
C GLU A 50 10.07 -12.09 -1.35
N MET A 51 9.56 -11.72 -2.53
CA MET A 51 9.05 -10.37 -2.77
C MET A 51 7.92 -10.00 -1.79
N LEU A 52 7.00 -10.93 -1.51
CA LEU A 52 5.93 -10.72 -0.53
C LEU A 52 6.45 -10.60 0.91
N ARG A 53 7.47 -11.38 1.28
CA ARG A 53 8.14 -11.24 2.57
C ARG A 53 8.80 -9.88 2.71
N ARG A 54 9.50 -9.43 1.67
CA ARG A 54 10.09 -8.09 1.62
C ARG A 54 9.03 -7.01 1.75
N PHE A 55 7.91 -7.14 1.03
CA PHE A 55 6.79 -6.18 1.12
C PHE A 55 6.16 -6.15 2.51
N ARG A 56 5.97 -7.31 3.15
CA ARG A 56 5.57 -7.43 4.56
C ARG A 56 6.52 -6.70 5.51
N SER A 57 7.82 -6.89 5.32
CA SER A 57 8.84 -6.23 6.15
C SER A 57 8.80 -4.72 5.99
N MET A 58 8.57 -4.21 4.78
CA MET A 58 8.40 -2.77 4.53
C MET A 58 7.17 -2.18 5.25
N TYR A 59 6.04 -2.88 5.25
CA TYR A 59 4.87 -2.47 6.05
C TYR A 59 5.19 -2.39 7.54
N SER A 60 5.80 -3.46 8.07
CA SER A 60 6.14 -3.55 9.50
C SER A 60 7.19 -2.51 9.89
N GLY A 61 8.16 -2.23 9.00
CA GLY A 61 9.18 -1.20 9.14
C GLY A 61 8.69 0.22 8.84
N ARG A 62 7.45 0.37 8.35
CA ARG A 62 6.83 1.64 7.94
C ARG A 62 7.67 2.44 6.94
N HIS A 63 8.24 1.74 5.96
CA HIS A 63 8.98 2.37 4.88
C HIS A 63 9.00 1.47 3.64
N PHE A 64 8.60 2.01 2.50
CA PHE A 64 8.69 1.36 1.20
C PHE A 64 9.96 1.77 0.47
N GLU A 65 10.65 0.78 -0.10
CA GLU A 65 11.77 1.02 -1.02
C GLU A 65 11.22 0.99 -2.45
N LEU A 66 11.65 1.92 -3.30
CA LEU A 66 11.09 2.14 -4.64
C LEU A 66 11.54 1.10 -5.67
N ASP A 67 12.66 0.40 -5.41
CA ASP A 67 12.88 -0.86 -6.09
C ASP A 67 11.78 -1.86 -5.65
N LEU A 68 11.72 -3.16 -5.89
CA LEU A 68 10.49 -3.95 -5.58
C LEU A 68 9.19 -3.55 -6.34
N PHE A 69 8.94 -2.28 -6.68
CA PHE A 69 7.77 -1.80 -7.43
C PHE A 69 8.16 -1.40 -8.86
N ASP A 70 7.25 -1.61 -9.81
CA ASP A 70 7.31 -1.05 -11.16
C ASP A 70 6.85 0.42 -11.06
N ALA A 71 7.77 1.29 -10.62
CA ALA A 71 7.48 2.67 -10.29
C ALA A 71 6.96 3.50 -11.48
N ASP A 72 7.35 3.12 -12.71
CA ASP A 72 7.11 3.93 -13.90
C ASP A 72 5.84 3.52 -14.65
N THR A 73 5.47 2.24 -14.61
CA THR A 73 4.29 1.74 -15.35
C THR A 73 3.26 1.02 -14.48
N GLY A 74 3.62 0.66 -13.25
CA GLY A 74 2.73 0.02 -12.32
C GLY A 74 1.77 0.99 -11.62
N TYR A 75 0.67 0.45 -11.10
CA TYR A 75 -0.34 1.26 -10.43
C TYR A 75 -1.06 0.55 -9.28
N LEU A 76 -1.58 1.36 -8.36
CA LEU A 76 -2.57 0.95 -7.36
C LEU A 76 -3.98 1.31 -7.85
N GLN A 77 -4.93 0.44 -7.55
CA GLN A 77 -6.35 0.63 -7.79
C GLN A 77 -7.16 0.29 -6.53
N THR A 78 -8.16 1.09 -6.16
CA THR A 78 -9.00 0.88 -4.97
C THR A 78 -10.34 0.23 -5.30
N THR A 79 -10.87 0.41 -6.53
CA THR A 79 -12.04 -0.31 -7.03
C THR A 79 -11.86 -0.71 -8.50
N LEU A 80 -12.47 -1.82 -8.94
CA LEU A 80 -12.40 -2.26 -10.35
C LEU A 80 -13.08 -1.29 -11.34
N ALA A 81 -13.93 -0.40 -10.84
CA ALA A 81 -14.75 0.50 -11.65
C ALA A 81 -14.10 1.86 -11.91
N ASP A 82 -13.15 2.28 -11.08
CA ASP A 82 -12.48 3.58 -11.24
C ASP A 82 -11.37 3.50 -12.28
N ALA A 83 -11.39 4.45 -13.23
CA ALA A 83 -10.32 4.66 -14.20
C ALA A 83 -9.07 5.28 -13.57
N ASP A 84 -9.21 5.87 -12.37
CA ASP A 84 -8.14 6.56 -11.67
C ASP A 84 -7.13 5.55 -11.11
N ARG A 85 -5.92 5.65 -11.63
CA ARG A 85 -4.80 4.79 -11.28
C ARG A 85 -3.75 5.62 -10.56
N MET A 86 -3.49 5.29 -9.31
CA MET A 86 -2.38 5.87 -8.56
C MET A 86 -1.09 5.18 -9.05
N SER A 87 -0.12 5.92 -9.59
CA SER A 87 1.17 5.29 -9.97
C SER A 87 1.85 4.65 -8.75
N LEU A 88 2.58 3.55 -8.94
CA LEU A 88 3.28 2.92 -7.80
C LEU A 88 4.40 3.82 -7.24
N ARG A 89 5.01 4.68 -8.06
CA ARG A 89 5.91 5.73 -7.56
C ARG A 89 5.21 6.64 -6.56
N PHE A 90 4.03 7.11 -6.93
CA PHE A 90 3.23 7.94 -6.03
C PHE A 90 2.83 7.18 -4.78
N PHE A 91 2.33 5.95 -4.90
CA PHE A 91 1.98 5.09 -3.76
C PHE A 91 3.15 4.99 -2.78
N VAL A 92 4.35 4.64 -3.25
CA VAL A 92 5.54 4.51 -2.40
C VAL A 92 5.85 5.83 -1.68
N GLU A 93 5.92 6.92 -2.41
CA GLU A 93 6.33 8.22 -1.86
C GLU A 93 5.28 8.82 -0.94
N TYR A 94 3.99 8.72 -1.29
CA TYR A 94 2.88 9.11 -0.43
C TYR A 94 2.94 8.40 0.92
N ASN A 95 3.08 7.07 0.90
CA ASN A 95 3.08 6.30 2.13
C ASN A 95 4.30 6.66 3.00
N ASN A 96 5.47 6.81 2.40
CA ASN A 96 6.70 7.22 3.09
C ASN A 96 6.63 8.63 3.66
N VAL A 97 5.97 9.56 2.97
CA VAL A 97 5.88 10.95 3.41
C VAL A 97 4.81 11.14 4.47
N TRP A 98 3.63 10.60 4.23
CA TRP A 98 2.42 10.98 4.93
C TRP A 98 1.86 9.83 5.78
N TRP A 99 1.47 8.73 5.16
CA TRP A 99 0.73 7.66 5.84
C TRP A 99 1.52 7.02 6.99
N PHE A 100 2.79 6.68 6.75
CA PHE A 100 3.67 6.10 7.77
C PHE A 100 4.01 7.07 8.91
N ALA A 101 3.89 8.38 8.67
CA ALA A 101 4.04 9.37 9.72
C ALA A 101 2.82 9.43 10.66
N ILE A 102 1.66 8.94 10.23
CA ILE A 102 0.38 9.00 10.97
C ILE A 102 0.15 7.73 11.78
N ILE A 103 0.39 6.56 11.18
CA ILE A 103 0.08 5.27 11.82
C ILE A 103 1.15 4.88 12.85
N ASP A 104 0.74 4.17 13.89
CA ASP A 104 1.63 3.68 14.95
C ASP A 104 2.33 2.38 14.57
N GLY A 105 1.71 1.59 13.69
CA GLY A 105 2.25 0.33 13.21
C GLY A 105 1.35 -0.37 12.21
N VAL A 106 1.93 -1.34 11.51
CA VAL A 106 1.20 -2.28 10.67
C VAL A 106 1.65 -3.67 11.04
N ASP A 107 0.69 -4.49 11.46
CA ASP A 107 0.89 -5.91 11.64
C ASP A 107 0.41 -6.64 10.38
N VAL A 108 1.23 -7.57 9.89
CA VAL A 108 0.96 -8.33 8.68
C VAL A 108 0.73 -9.80 9.05
N PRO A 109 -0.51 -10.19 9.39
CA PRO A 109 -0.80 -11.55 9.86
C PRO A 109 -0.66 -12.60 8.77
N SER A 110 -0.82 -12.23 7.49
CA SER A 110 -0.79 -13.18 6.39
C SER A 110 -0.23 -12.59 5.11
N ILE A 111 0.56 -13.40 4.42
CA ILE A 111 0.93 -13.25 3.01
C ILE A 111 0.65 -14.58 2.30
N ALA A 112 0.19 -14.52 1.06
CA ALA A 112 -0.07 -15.69 0.23
C ALA A 112 0.40 -15.44 -1.20
N TYR A 113 0.83 -16.49 -1.87
CA TYR A 113 1.15 -16.48 -3.30
C TYR A 113 0.42 -17.63 -3.98
N ASP A 114 -0.22 -17.33 -5.10
CA ASP A 114 -0.88 -18.30 -5.97
C ASP A 114 -0.08 -18.44 -7.28
N PRO A 115 0.58 -19.60 -7.50
CA PRO A 115 1.35 -19.85 -8.71
C PRO A 115 0.48 -20.04 -9.96
N GLU A 116 -0.80 -20.40 -9.83
CA GLU A 116 -1.68 -20.62 -10.99
C GLU A 116 -2.01 -19.30 -11.69
N THR A 117 -2.12 -18.22 -10.91
CA THR A 117 -2.47 -16.88 -11.41
C THR A 117 -1.30 -15.90 -11.41
N ASP A 118 -0.13 -16.30 -10.90
CA ASP A 118 1.01 -15.42 -10.57
C ASP A 118 0.56 -14.17 -9.79
N THR A 119 -0.26 -14.37 -8.75
CA THR A 119 -0.75 -13.29 -7.89
C THR A 119 -0.40 -13.51 -6.43
N GLY A 120 -0.27 -12.40 -5.71
CA GLY A 120 -0.03 -12.40 -4.27
C GLY A 120 -1.19 -11.76 -3.52
N ALA A 121 -1.27 -12.05 -2.23
CA ALA A 121 -2.14 -11.35 -1.30
C ALA A 121 -1.40 -11.02 -0.01
N ILE A 122 -1.77 -9.91 0.61
CA ILE A 122 -1.28 -9.49 1.92
C ILE A 122 -2.46 -8.97 2.74
N VAL A 123 -2.54 -9.39 4.01
CA VAL A 123 -3.52 -8.88 4.98
C VAL A 123 -2.81 -7.96 5.94
N LEU A 124 -3.43 -6.82 6.23
CA LEU A 124 -2.90 -5.75 7.05
C LEU A 124 -3.84 -5.49 8.23
N ASP A 125 -3.27 -5.36 9.42
CA ASP A 125 -3.89 -4.74 10.59
C ASP A 125 -3.14 -3.45 10.89
N ILE A 126 -3.78 -2.32 10.60
CA ILE A 126 -3.17 -0.99 10.63
C ILE A 126 -3.63 -0.26 11.88
N ARG A 127 -2.67 0.21 12.68
CA ARG A 127 -2.94 0.86 13.97
C ARG A 127 -2.85 2.39 13.89
N TYR A 128 -3.94 3.04 14.29
CA TYR A 128 -4.06 4.50 14.48
C TYR A 128 -4.42 4.76 15.96
N GLY A 129 -3.44 4.71 16.85
CA GLY A 129 -3.65 4.76 18.30
C GLY A 129 -4.46 3.56 18.78
N ASP A 130 -5.63 3.84 19.35
CA ASP A 130 -6.60 2.85 19.83
C ASP A 130 -7.51 2.30 18.70
N GLN A 131 -7.32 2.76 17.45
CA GLN A 131 -8.12 2.36 16.31
C GLN A 131 -7.36 1.38 15.41
N HIS A 132 -8.09 0.41 14.87
CA HIS A 132 -7.58 -0.57 13.94
C HIS A 132 -8.35 -0.52 12.62
N LEU A 133 -7.60 -0.51 11.51
CA LEU A 133 -8.12 -0.70 10.16
C LEU A 133 -7.59 -2.02 9.61
N LEU A 134 -8.51 -2.94 9.32
CA LEU A 134 -8.19 -4.13 8.56
C LEU A 134 -8.26 -3.82 7.07
N ALA A 135 -7.21 -4.20 6.36
CA ALA A 135 -7.13 -4.09 4.92
C ALA A 135 -6.54 -5.36 4.31
N MET A 136 -6.82 -5.58 3.04
CA MET A 136 -6.18 -6.61 2.22
C MET A 136 -5.68 -5.96 0.94
N GLN A 137 -4.56 -6.43 0.42
CA GLN A 137 -4.15 -6.10 -0.94
C GLN A 137 -3.96 -7.35 -1.78
N HIS A 138 -4.46 -7.30 -3.01
CA HIS A 138 -4.11 -8.21 -4.08
C HIS A 138 -2.95 -7.61 -4.88
N ILE A 139 -2.03 -8.47 -5.29
CA ILE A 139 -0.73 -8.09 -5.83
C ILE A 139 -0.53 -8.81 -7.15
N GLN A 140 -0.20 -8.08 -8.20
CA GLN A 140 0.28 -8.66 -9.46
C GLN A 140 1.75 -8.31 -9.65
N PHE A 141 2.48 -9.23 -10.29
CA PHE A 141 3.91 -9.12 -10.52
C PHE A 141 4.20 -8.91 -12.00
N LYS A 142 5.36 -8.32 -12.30
CA LYS A 142 5.92 -8.20 -13.65
C LYS A 142 7.44 -8.26 -13.53
N GLY A 143 8.07 -9.26 -14.13
CA GLY A 143 9.50 -9.48 -13.96
C GLY A 143 9.85 -9.69 -12.48
N ASP A 144 10.75 -8.88 -11.93
CA ASP A 144 11.19 -8.86 -10.53
C ASP A 144 10.47 -7.79 -9.68
N ARG A 145 9.33 -7.27 -10.14
CA ARG A 145 8.61 -6.14 -9.51
C ARG A 145 7.14 -6.43 -9.25
N ILE A 146 6.59 -5.74 -8.26
CA ILE A 146 5.15 -5.55 -8.07
C ILE A 146 4.70 -4.52 -9.10
N SER A 147 3.75 -4.91 -9.95
CA SER A 147 3.24 -4.09 -11.05
C SER A 147 1.84 -3.56 -10.80
N ARG A 148 1.06 -4.24 -9.95
CA ARG A 148 -0.26 -3.78 -9.56
C ARG A 148 -0.55 -4.11 -8.12
N LEU A 149 -1.16 -3.14 -7.44
CA LEU A 149 -1.80 -3.34 -6.14
C LEU A 149 -3.29 -3.07 -6.27
N GLN A 150 -4.11 -3.91 -5.65
CA GLN A 150 -5.51 -3.62 -5.44
C GLN A 150 -5.82 -3.68 -3.95
N THR A 151 -6.24 -2.55 -3.37
CA THR A 151 -6.45 -2.44 -1.93
C THR A 151 -7.93 -2.50 -1.58
N TYR A 152 -8.26 -3.30 -0.58
CA TYR A 152 -9.58 -3.44 -0.01
C TYR A 152 -9.53 -3.04 1.46
N ALA A 153 -10.30 -2.03 1.84
CA ALA A 153 -10.41 -1.54 3.20
C ALA A 153 -11.83 -1.00 3.43
N SER A 154 -12.31 -0.98 4.68
CA SER A 154 -13.64 -0.44 4.96
C SER A 154 -13.63 1.09 4.94
N ASN A 155 -14.36 1.69 4.00
CA ASN A 155 -14.52 3.15 3.92
C ASN A 155 -15.15 3.76 5.18
N THR A 156 -15.93 2.97 5.94
CA THR A 156 -16.56 3.45 7.18
C THR A 156 -15.55 3.83 8.25
N PHE A 157 -14.32 3.29 8.20
CA PHE A 157 -13.25 3.63 9.13
C PHE A 157 -12.87 5.12 9.05
N PHE A 158 -12.83 5.67 7.83
CA PHE A 158 -12.42 7.06 7.59
C PHE A 158 -13.50 8.09 7.98
N GLY A 159 -14.70 7.65 8.33
CA GLY A 159 -15.76 8.50 8.88
C GLY A 159 -15.63 8.77 10.38
N ARG A 160 -14.63 8.20 11.06
CA ARG A 160 -14.45 8.34 12.52
C ARG A 160 -13.85 9.71 12.87
N ASP A 161 -14.42 10.38 13.87
CA ASP A 161 -13.89 11.64 14.41
C ASP A 161 -12.73 11.38 15.39
N LYS A 162 -11.60 10.89 14.84
CA LYS A 162 -10.35 10.67 15.56
C LYS A 162 -9.24 11.50 14.90
N PRO A 163 -8.38 12.20 15.67
CA PRO A 163 -7.44 13.18 15.11
C PRO A 163 -6.54 12.63 13.98
N LEU A 164 -5.91 11.46 14.17
CA LEU A 164 -5.03 10.85 13.16
C LEU A 164 -5.80 10.42 11.90
N ILE A 165 -7.00 9.87 12.06
CA ILE A 165 -7.86 9.46 10.95
C ILE A 165 -8.32 10.68 10.14
N ARG A 166 -8.64 11.79 10.82
CA ARG A 166 -8.98 13.05 10.16
C ARG A 166 -7.79 13.64 9.40
N LEU A 167 -6.60 13.64 9.98
CA LEU A 167 -5.38 14.08 9.29
C LEU A 167 -5.09 13.22 8.05
N ASP A 168 -5.28 11.91 8.15
CA ASP A 168 -5.15 10.99 7.02
C ASP A 168 -6.18 11.29 5.91
N ALA A 169 -7.42 11.58 6.28
CA ALA A 169 -8.46 12.00 5.32
C ALA A 169 -8.08 13.30 4.57
N TYR A 170 -7.44 14.27 5.23
CA TYR A 170 -6.90 15.47 4.55
C TYR A 170 -5.79 15.12 3.57
N GLY A 171 -4.89 14.21 3.95
CA GLY A 171 -3.91 13.65 3.02
C GLY A 171 -4.62 13.10 1.80
N ASN A 172 -5.46 12.08 1.98
CA ASN A 172 -6.19 11.41 0.90
C ASN A 172 -6.93 12.40 -0.02
N ALA A 173 -7.56 13.44 0.54
CA ALA A 173 -8.19 14.50 -0.26
C ALA A 173 -7.18 15.24 -1.15
N ILE A 174 -6.05 15.70 -0.59
CA ILE A 174 -4.99 16.38 -1.35
C ILE A 174 -4.53 15.51 -2.52
N TRP A 175 -4.19 14.24 -2.25
CA TRP A 175 -3.65 13.33 -3.26
C TRP A 175 -4.65 13.01 -4.38
N LEU A 176 -5.94 12.93 -4.06
CA LEU A 176 -7.02 12.74 -5.03
C LEU A 176 -7.23 14.01 -5.88
N GLU A 177 -7.29 15.18 -5.25
CA GLU A 177 -7.54 16.46 -5.91
C GLU A 177 -6.43 16.85 -6.90
N THR A 178 -5.20 16.40 -6.66
CA THR A 178 -4.04 16.63 -7.52
C THR A 178 -3.83 15.53 -8.57
N GLY A 179 -4.74 14.55 -8.65
CA GLY A 179 -4.69 13.48 -9.64
C GLY A 179 -3.44 12.59 -9.50
N TYR A 180 -2.94 12.42 -8.29
CA TYR A 180 -1.72 11.68 -8.00
C TYR A 180 -0.44 12.21 -8.68
N ASP A 181 -0.38 13.51 -9.02
CA ASP A 181 0.88 14.15 -9.39
C ASP A 181 1.74 14.37 -8.14
N LEU A 182 2.89 13.70 -8.06
CA LEU A 182 3.71 13.68 -6.85
C LEU A 182 4.21 15.07 -6.45
N LYS A 183 4.60 15.91 -7.43
CA LYS A 183 5.14 17.23 -7.14
C LYS A 183 4.01 18.16 -6.69
N ILE A 184 2.92 18.24 -7.45
CA ILE A 184 1.78 19.10 -7.13
C ILE A 184 1.19 18.70 -5.77
N SER A 185 1.14 17.41 -5.46
CA SER A 185 0.63 16.94 -4.18
C SER A 185 1.54 17.29 -3.01
N ALA A 186 2.86 17.18 -3.17
CA ALA A 186 3.80 17.62 -2.16
C ALA A 186 3.68 19.13 -1.89
N GLU A 187 3.49 19.92 -2.96
CA GLU A 187 3.25 21.37 -2.84
C GLU A 187 1.94 21.68 -2.10
N ALA A 188 0.85 20.99 -2.47
CA ALA A 188 -0.45 21.14 -1.83
C ALA A 188 -0.43 20.71 -0.34
N ALA A 189 0.30 19.63 -0.01
CA ALA A 189 0.53 19.20 1.36
C ALA A 189 1.24 20.29 2.19
N GLU A 190 2.31 20.89 1.66
CA GLU A 190 3.01 21.99 2.36
C GLU A 190 2.17 23.25 2.51
N VAL A 191 1.27 23.54 1.56
CA VAL A 191 0.29 24.62 1.69
C VAL A 191 -0.71 24.29 2.80
N PHE A 192 -1.29 23.09 2.81
CA PHE A 192 -2.21 22.64 3.85
C PHE A 192 -1.62 22.80 5.26
N LEU A 193 -0.35 22.42 5.44
CA LEU A 193 0.36 22.51 6.72
C LEU A 193 0.54 23.95 7.24
N ARG A 194 0.30 24.97 6.40
CA ARG A 194 0.32 26.39 6.76
C ARG A 194 -1.08 26.99 6.95
N THR A 195 -2.14 26.25 6.64
CA THR A 195 -3.51 26.69 6.85
C THR A 195 -3.90 26.67 8.34
N PRO A 196 -4.95 27.41 8.76
CA PRO A 196 -5.45 27.33 10.14
C PRO A 196 -5.85 25.92 10.60
N GLU A 197 -6.27 25.03 9.69
CA GLU A 197 -6.55 23.62 10.02
C GLU A 197 -5.25 22.82 10.22
N GLY A 198 -4.28 22.97 9.31
CA GLY A 198 -2.97 22.32 9.45
C GLY A 198 -2.23 22.75 10.73
N LEU A 199 -2.32 24.02 11.10
CA LEU A 199 -1.78 24.54 12.36
C LEU A 199 -2.46 23.94 13.58
N ARG A 200 -3.80 23.78 13.57
CA ARG A 200 -4.53 23.10 14.65
C ARG A 200 -4.07 21.65 14.85
N PHE A 201 -3.82 20.90 13.78
CA PHE A 201 -3.26 19.56 13.89
C PHE A 201 -1.85 19.56 14.50
N ALA A 202 -1.07 20.62 14.28
CA ALA A 202 0.29 20.76 14.81
C ALA A 202 0.34 21.13 16.31
N GLU A 203 -0.76 21.60 16.89
CA GLU A 203 -0.80 22.08 18.29
C GLU A 203 -1.00 20.95 19.30
N HIS A 204 -1.67 19.86 18.90
CA HIS A 204 -2.14 18.81 19.81
C HIS A 204 -1.58 17.43 19.48
N GLU A 205 -1.33 16.62 20.50
CA GLU A 205 -1.10 15.18 20.30
C GLU A 205 -2.42 14.46 19.99
N PRO A 206 -2.38 13.36 19.22
CA PRO A 206 -1.19 12.73 18.62
C PRO A 206 -0.73 13.36 17.28
N THR A 207 -1.47 14.32 16.73
CA THR A 207 -1.23 14.83 15.38
C THR A 207 0.02 15.70 15.27
N ARG A 208 0.43 16.38 16.34
CA ARG A 208 1.67 17.17 16.39
C ARG A 208 2.89 16.34 16.01
N ALA A 209 3.06 15.17 16.62
CA ALA A 209 4.17 14.28 16.30
C ALA A 209 4.14 13.82 14.83
N ALA A 210 2.95 13.53 14.30
CA ALA A 210 2.77 13.20 12.88
C ALA A 210 3.14 14.38 11.97
N ILE A 211 2.68 15.60 12.27
CA ILE A 211 3.01 16.80 11.49
C ILE A 211 4.53 17.06 11.44
N ILE A 212 5.25 16.88 12.55
CA ILE A 212 6.71 17.04 12.59
C ILE A 212 7.38 16.05 11.61
N ARG A 213 6.96 14.79 11.65
CA ARG A 213 7.47 13.75 10.73
C ARG A 213 7.13 14.07 9.27
N ILE A 214 5.88 14.43 8.97
CA ILE A 214 5.42 14.79 7.62
C ILE A 214 6.27 15.93 7.06
N LYS A 215 6.53 16.99 7.85
CA LYS A 215 7.37 18.12 7.42
C LYS A 215 8.79 17.68 7.09
N GLY A 216 9.40 16.83 7.92
CA GLY A 216 10.72 16.26 7.64
C GLY A 216 10.73 15.44 6.36
N ASN A 217 9.75 14.55 6.20
CA ASN A 217 9.67 13.68 5.03
C ASN A 217 9.41 14.47 3.73
N LEU A 218 8.61 15.54 3.76
CA LEU A 218 8.40 16.44 2.61
C LEU A 218 9.70 17.14 2.21
N ALA A 219 10.48 17.62 3.18
CA ALA A 219 11.79 18.22 2.91
C ALA A 219 12.76 17.21 2.28
N ASP A 220 12.79 15.97 2.76
CA ASP A 220 13.59 14.90 2.18
C ASP A 220 13.13 14.52 0.77
N LEU A 221 11.81 14.48 0.52
CA LEU A 221 11.25 14.25 -0.80
C LEU A 221 11.70 15.34 -1.78
N ARG A 222 11.58 16.63 -1.40
CA ARG A 222 12.05 17.75 -2.22
C ARG A 222 13.51 17.62 -2.59
N LYS A 223 14.36 17.31 -1.59
CA LYS A 223 15.80 17.13 -1.80
C LYS A 223 16.08 16.00 -2.79
N ARG A 224 15.38 14.87 -2.66
CA ARG A 224 15.55 13.69 -3.53
C ARG A 224 15.22 14.01 -5.00
N TYR A 225 14.17 14.80 -5.24
CA TYR A 225 13.71 15.15 -6.59
C TYR A 225 14.22 16.50 -7.10
N GLY A 226 15.06 17.21 -6.32
CA GLY A 226 15.64 18.49 -6.70
C GLY A 226 14.60 19.61 -6.87
N TRP A 227 13.50 19.57 -6.12
CA TRP A 227 12.46 20.60 -6.20
C TRP A 227 12.81 21.82 -5.34
N PRO A 228 12.49 23.05 -5.82
CA PRO A 228 12.75 24.27 -5.05
C PRO A 228 11.89 24.29 -3.76
N PRO A 229 12.32 25.01 -2.71
CA PRO A 229 11.46 25.25 -1.55
C PRO A 229 10.25 26.13 -1.90
N ILE A 230 9.16 26.01 -1.13
CA ILE A 230 7.96 26.87 -1.21
C ILE A 230 7.94 27.89 -0.08
#